data_AF-A0A644UM24-F1
#
_entry.id   AF-A0A644UM24-F1
#
_cell.length_a   1.000
_cell.length_b   1.000
_cell.length_c   1.000
_cell.angle_alpha   90.00
_cell.angle_beta   90.00
_cell.angle_gamma   90.00
#
_symmetry.space_group_name_H-M   'P 1'
#
loop_
_entity.id
_entity.type
_entity.pdbx_description
1 polymer ?
#
loop_
_entity_poly.entity_id
_entity_poly.type
_entity_poly.pdbx_seq_one_letter_code
_entity_poly.pdbx_strand_id
1 'polypeptide(L)'
;MIENKIKTWIEEAEKRTALPIIVLRIENSNDIENAISLIHTKKIGYYNTLYKVIKISNVFKGAQLETSNNIILINDVNNYNQTITGELYYHYYLQRGIIYIEDKKSINIFLSLISGNTNNIYSELLYSFIEKTNLEEFVKDTKNIHKEFMYRFDLLEKLHINLLEHDISFYEEALSYYINNNILCSNLAHLLYKIAEFDFKSNKTVIGRKISSIFGTSSKEMNINHIFSYQVRVHLKSKNIKVYDLKFDQKAYDIKMDIAKKLIMLDFKDLNNEKISKLIELPYKDIDNLYKKVYLR
;
A
#
# COMPACT_ATOMS: atom_id res chain seq x y z
N MET A 1 26.14 -4.01 -1.62
CA MET A 1 26.35 -3.09 -0.48
C MET A 1 25.01 -2.42 -0.23
N ILE A 2 24.37 -2.67 0.90
CA ILE A 2 23.06 -2.07 1.22
C ILE A 2 23.26 -0.56 1.34
N GLU A 3 22.54 0.22 0.55
CA GLU A 3 22.60 1.68 0.63
C GLU A 3 22.16 2.13 2.03
N ASN A 4 22.99 2.92 2.71
CA ASN A 4 22.62 3.47 4.01
C ASN A 4 21.64 4.63 3.80
N LYS A 5 20.33 4.35 3.83
CA LYS A 5 19.27 5.34 3.60
C LYS A 5 19.35 6.55 4.54
N ILE A 6 19.84 6.39 5.77
CA ILE A 6 20.07 7.51 6.69
C ILE A 6 21.16 8.45 6.16
N LYS A 7 22.26 7.90 5.65
CA LYS A 7 23.34 8.72 5.09
C LYS A 7 22.82 9.52 3.88
N THR A 8 22.15 8.85 2.94
CA THR A 8 21.52 9.52 1.80
C THR A 8 20.55 10.61 2.25
N TRP A 9 19.70 10.30 3.24
CA TRP A 9 18.75 11.27 3.80
C TRP A 9 19.43 12.50 4.40
N ILE A 10 20.53 12.34 5.15
CA ILE A 10 21.27 13.46 5.74
C ILE A 10 21.88 14.35 4.65
N GLU A 11 22.52 13.76 3.64
CA GLU A 11 23.11 14.48 2.51
C GLU A 11 22.06 15.25 1.68
N GLU A 12 20.88 14.66 1.49
CA GLU A 12 19.75 15.34 0.85
C GLU A 12 19.15 16.42 1.75
N ALA A 13 19.16 16.22 3.06
CA ALA A 13 18.58 17.17 3.98
C ALA A 13 19.41 18.46 4.04
N GLU A 14 20.73 18.41 3.90
CA GLU A 14 21.59 19.59 3.72
C GLU A 14 21.16 20.46 2.51
N LYS A 15 20.59 19.83 1.49
CA LYS A 15 20.05 20.48 0.28
C LYS A 15 18.55 20.80 0.38
N ARG A 16 17.91 20.47 1.50
CA ARG A 16 16.44 20.53 1.72
C ARG A 16 15.64 19.70 0.72
N THR A 17 16.15 18.56 0.29
CA THR A 17 15.47 17.68 -0.66
C THR A 17 15.11 16.31 -0.08
N ALA A 18 15.39 16.05 1.20
CA ALA A 18 15.14 14.75 1.80
C ALA A 18 13.63 14.48 1.89
N LEU A 19 13.16 13.49 1.13
CA LEU A 19 11.73 13.21 0.99
C LEU A 19 11.20 12.28 2.09
N PRO A 20 11.84 11.12 2.39
CA PRO A 20 11.33 10.23 3.41
C PRO A 20 11.18 10.95 4.75
N ILE A 21 10.11 10.65 5.47
CA ILE A 21 9.92 11.19 6.81
C ILE A 21 10.75 10.35 7.76
N ILE A 22 11.59 11.00 8.57
CA ILE A 22 12.19 10.33 9.73
C ILE A 22 11.14 10.29 10.83
N VAL A 23 10.91 9.11 11.39
CA VAL A 23 10.05 8.91 12.54
C VAL A 23 10.90 8.37 13.68
N LEU A 24 10.90 9.07 14.80
CA LEU A 24 11.59 8.67 16.02
C LEU A 24 10.54 8.26 17.06
N ARG A 25 10.58 7.00 17.51
CA ARG A 25 9.79 6.55 18.67
C ARG A 25 10.56 6.87 19.95
N ILE A 26 9.96 7.66 20.83
CA ILE A 26 10.67 8.25 21.97
C ILE A 26 9.83 8.18 23.25
N GLU A 27 10.50 7.91 24.38
CA GLU A 27 9.85 7.86 25.71
C GLU A 27 9.52 9.27 26.25
N ASN A 28 10.44 10.24 26.07
CA ASN A 28 10.24 11.63 26.45
C ASN A 28 10.51 12.56 25.26
N SER A 29 9.49 13.31 24.85
CA SER A 29 9.56 14.17 23.66
C SER A 29 10.30 15.48 23.87
N ASN A 30 10.30 16.02 25.09
CA ASN A 30 10.86 17.35 25.34
C ASN A 30 12.39 17.36 25.24
N ASP A 31 13.06 16.28 25.69
CA ASP A 31 14.52 16.20 25.68
C ASP A 31 15.08 16.14 24.25
N ILE A 32 14.38 15.42 23.36
CA ILE A 32 14.80 15.25 21.96
C ILE A 32 14.46 16.48 21.12
N GLU A 33 13.30 17.11 21.36
CA GLU A 33 12.99 18.41 20.74
C GLU A 33 14.07 19.45 21.07
N ASN A 34 14.46 19.53 22.34
CA ASN A 34 15.53 20.40 22.78
C ASN A 34 16.86 20.04 22.10
N ALA A 35 17.23 18.75 22.07
CA ALA A 35 18.46 18.30 21.40
C ALA A 35 18.50 18.69 19.92
N ILE A 36 17.41 18.46 19.17
CA ILE A 36 17.37 18.81 17.74
C ILE A 36 17.30 20.33 17.54
N SER A 37 16.60 21.07 18.41
CA SER A 37 16.57 22.55 18.39
C SER A 37 17.96 23.18 18.58
N LEU A 38 18.85 22.52 19.32
CA LEU A 38 20.23 22.97 19.52
C LEU A 38 21.12 22.68 18.30
N ILE A 39 20.80 21.61 17.55
CA ILE A 39 21.44 21.27 16.26
C ILE A 39 21.04 22.30 15.17
N HIS A 40 19.90 22.97 15.35
CA HIS A 40 19.25 23.87 14.39
C HIS A 40 19.82 25.29 14.22
N THR A 41 21.06 25.57 14.60
CA THR A 41 21.60 26.94 14.52
C THR A 41 22.20 27.34 13.15
N LYS A 42 22.23 26.45 12.15
CA LYS A 42 22.65 26.81 10.77
C LYS A 42 21.46 27.25 9.91
N LYS A 43 21.29 28.57 9.75
CA LYS A 43 20.35 29.17 8.79
C LYS A 43 20.80 28.83 7.35
N ILE A 44 19.91 28.26 6.54
CA ILE A 44 20.14 28.05 5.10
C ILE A 44 19.13 28.90 4.32
N GLY A 45 19.62 29.98 3.69
CA GLY A 45 18.78 30.92 2.94
C GLY A 45 17.76 31.65 3.82
N TYR A 46 16.48 31.66 3.40
CA TYR A 46 15.37 32.34 4.09
C TYR A 46 14.75 31.53 5.24
N TYR A 47 15.17 30.27 5.42
CA TYR A 47 14.54 29.39 6.41
C TYR A 47 15.27 29.39 7.75
N ASN A 48 14.50 29.40 8.82
CA ASN A 48 15.01 29.49 10.18
C ASN A 48 15.59 28.16 10.71
N THR A 49 15.20 27.01 10.13
CA THR A 49 15.72 25.68 10.53
C THR A 49 15.89 24.74 9.32
N LEU A 50 16.84 23.81 9.43
CA LEU A 50 17.14 22.80 8.41
C LEU A 50 16.12 21.65 8.37
N TYR A 51 15.60 21.26 9.52
CA TYR A 51 14.63 20.18 9.71
C TYR A 51 13.37 20.76 10.37
N LYS A 52 12.23 20.15 10.07
CA LYS A 52 10.98 20.37 10.77
C LYS A 52 10.77 19.23 11.75
N VAL A 53 10.95 19.51 13.04
CA VAL A 53 10.66 18.56 14.11
C VAL A 53 9.24 18.80 14.61
N ILE A 54 8.45 17.73 14.72
CA ILE A 54 7.06 17.84 15.17
C ILE A 54 6.59 16.57 15.89
N LYS A 55 5.85 16.74 16.99
CA LYS A 55 5.12 15.62 17.61
C LYS A 55 3.99 15.16 16.71
N ILE A 56 3.80 13.85 16.59
CA ILE A 56 2.68 13.28 15.81
C ILE A 56 1.31 13.79 16.29
N SER A 57 1.18 14.08 17.59
CA SER A 57 0.00 14.70 18.19
C SER A 57 -0.41 16.00 17.53
N ASN A 58 0.57 16.83 17.15
CA ASN A 58 0.33 18.11 16.51
C ASN A 58 -0.03 17.91 15.03
N VAL A 59 0.57 16.92 14.37
CA VAL A 59 0.19 16.53 12.99
C VAL A 59 -1.29 16.11 12.97
N PHE A 60 -1.72 15.27 13.91
CA PHE A 60 -3.13 14.86 14.02
C PHE A 60 -4.09 15.99 14.41
N LYS A 61 -3.58 17.08 15.00
CA LYS A 61 -4.32 18.33 15.24
C LYS A 61 -4.32 19.28 14.03
N GLY A 62 -3.69 18.90 12.92
CA GLY A 62 -3.67 19.66 11.66
C GLY A 62 -2.42 20.50 11.43
N ALA A 63 -1.38 20.36 12.25
CA ALA A 63 -0.11 21.03 11.98
C ALA A 63 0.54 20.47 10.71
N GLN A 64 0.98 21.37 9.84
CA GLN A 64 1.54 21.01 8.55
C GLN A 64 3.01 20.58 8.67
N LEU A 65 3.35 19.54 7.92
CA LEU A 65 4.73 19.17 7.63
C LEU A 65 5.28 20.05 6.50
N GLU A 66 6.60 20.16 6.44
CA GLU A 66 7.28 20.81 5.33
C GLU A 66 7.29 19.91 4.09
N THR A 67 7.70 20.46 2.93
CA THR A 67 7.83 19.67 1.69
C THR A 67 8.97 18.65 1.71
N SER A 68 9.89 18.76 2.66
CA SER A 68 11.06 17.89 2.85
C SER A 68 11.57 18.01 4.28
N ASN A 69 12.55 17.18 4.65
CA ASN A 69 13.32 17.28 5.91
C ASN A 69 12.45 17.23 7.18
N ASN A 70 11.42 16.39 7.18
CA ASN A 70 10.55 16.23 8.34
C ASN A 70 11.08 15.15 9.28
N ILE A 71 11.06 15.46 10.57
CA ILE A 71 11.31 14.52 11.66
C ILE A 71 10.06 14.52 12.55
N ILE A 72 9.37 13.39 12.60
CA ILE A 72 8.20 13.19 13.45
C ILE A 72 8.61 12.45 14.71
N LEU A 73 8.15 12.96 15.84
CA LEU A 73 8.33 12.36 17.15
C LEU A 73 7.05 11.65 17.57
N ILE A 74 7.15 10.36 17.86
CA ILE A 74 6.05 9.51 18.34
C ILE A 74 6.35 9.08 19.77
N ASN A 75 5.35 9.18 20.64
CA ASN A 75 5.38 8.63 21.98
C ASN A 75 4.04 7.91 22.23
N ASP A 76 4.09 6.64 22.62
CA ASP A 76 2.91 5.79 22.80
C ASP A 76 2.06 6.14 24.02
N VAL A 77 2.60 6.97 24.94
CA VAL A 77 1.90 7.33 26.18
C VAL A 77 0.67 8.22 25.92
N ASN A 78 0.55 8.77 24.71
CA ASN A 78 -0.48 9.74 24.41
C ASN A 78 -1.52 9.16 23.42
N ASN A 79 -2.74 8.92 23.91
CA ASN A 79 -3.90 8.84 23.04
C ASN A 79 -4.20 10.24 22.50
N TYR A 80 -4.06 10.44 21.19
CA TYR A 80 -4.33 11.72 20.54
C TYR A 80 -5.74 11.71 19.93
N ASN A 81 -6.54 12.75 20.20
CA ASN A 81 -7.78 12.99 19.47
C ASN A 81 -7.43 13.44 18.04
N GLN A 82 -7.61 12.55 17.08
CA GLN A 82 -7.29 12.80 15.68
C GLN A 82 -8.39 13.65 15.03
N THR A 83 -7.98 14.71 14.32
CA THR A 83 -8.89 15.41 13.41
C THR A 83 -8.83 14.73 12.03
N ILE A 84 -9.98 14.67 11.33
CA ILE A 84 -10.03 14.15 9.94
C ILE A 84 -8.99 14.87 9.07
N THR A 85 -8.86 16.18 9.23
CA THR A 85 -7.89 17.00 8.50
C THR A 85 -6.44 16.60 8.81
N GLY A 86 -6.09 16.42 10.09
CA GLY A 86 -4.75 16.00 10.51
C GLY A 86 -4.38 14.60 10.02
N GLU A 87 -5.33 13.66 10.05
CA GLU A 87 -5.15 12.30 9.51
C GLU A 87 -4.91 12.34 7.98
N LEU A 88 -5.72 13.10 7.25
CA LEU A 88 -5.54 13.28 5.80
C LEU A 88 -4.22 13.96 5.46
N TYR A 89 -3.75 14.93 6.25
CA TYR A 89 -2.44 15.53 6.04
C TYR A 89 -1.33 14.52 6.28
N TYR A 90 -1.37 13.80 7.40
CA TYR A 90 -0.37 12.79 7.73
C TYR A 90 -0.23 11.76 6.59
N HIS A 91 -1.36 11.20 6.14
CA HIS A 91 -1.40 10.26 5.02
C HIS A 91 -0.82 10.79 3.71
N TYR A 92 -0.96 12.09 3.42
CA TYR A 92 -0.36 12.68 2.23
C TYR A 92 1.16 12.64 2.28
N TYR A 93 1.73 13.02 3.42
CA TYR A 93 3.17 13.17 3.56
C TYR A 93 3.89 11.82 3.63
N LEU A 94 3.25 10.79 4.18
CA LEU A 94 3.81 9.44 4.24
C LEU A 94 4.10 8.84 2.86
N GLN A 95 3.45 9.33 1.78
CA GLN A 95 3.72 8.93 0.39
C GLN A 95 5.19 9.10 -0.03
N ARG A 96 5.97 9.88 0.73
CA ARG A 96 7.39 10.13 0.49
C ARG A 96 8.32 9.02 1.00
N GLY A 97 7.78 8.00 1.65
CA GLY A 97 8.56 7.00 2.34
C GLY A 97 8.78 7.35 3.81
N ILE A 98 9.12 6.34 4.59
CA ILE A 98 9.25 6.42 6.05
C ILE A 98 10.52 5.70 6.45
N ILE A 99 11.38 6.40 7.19
CA ILE A 99 12.48 5.79 7.93
C ILE A 99 12.13 5.87 9.41
N TYR A 100 11.96 4.72 10.05
CA TYR A 100 11.51 4.61 11.42
C TYR A 100 12.63 4.08 12.32
N ILE A 101 12.90 4.82 13.40
CA ILE A 101 13.95 4.52 14.37
C ILE A 101 13.30 4.45 15.75
N GLU A 102 13.46 3.32 16.41
CA GLU A 102 12.80 3.06 17.70
C GLU A 102 13.78 2.82 18.83
N ASP A 103 14.92 2.19 18.55
CA ASP A 103 15.88 1.89 19.60
C ASP A 103 16.64 3.16 20.03
N LYS A 104 16.80 3.33 21.35
CA LYS A 104 17.42 4.51 21.96
C LYS A 104 18.87 4.75 21.49
N LYS A 105 19.63 3.68 21.21
CA LYS A 105 21.03 3.78 20.78
C LYS A 105 21.10 4.35 19.35
N SER A 106 20.28 3.84 18.44
CA SER A 106 20.13 4.28 17.06
C SER A 106 19.59 5.70 16.96
N ILE A 107 18.65 6.08 17.83
CA ILE A 107 18.21 7.48 17.95
C ILE A 107 19.39 8.38 18.34
N ASN A 108 20.16 8.01 19.37
CA ASN A 108 21.34 8.80 19.77
C ASN A 108 22.41 8.87 18.66
N ILE A 109 22.63 7.77 17.94
CA ILE A 109 23.50 7.75 16.76
C ILE A 109 22.97 8.72 15.70
N PHE A 110 21.69 8.63 15.35
CA PHE A 110 21.05 9.53 14.39
C PHE A 110 21.21 11.00 14.78
N LEU A 111 20.93 11.35 16.04
CA LEU A 111 21.11 12.71 16.58
C LEU A 111 22.57 13.18 16.47
N SER A 112 23.53 12.31 16.77
CA SER A 112 24.96 12.59 16.60
C SER A 112 25.31 12.86 15.12
N LEU A 113 24.77 12.07 14.20
CA LEU A 113 25.01 12.24 12.76
C LEU A 113 24.47 13.57 12.24
N ILE A 114 23.21 13.92 12.56
CA ILE A 114 22.62 15.20 12.12
C ILE A 114 23.27 16.42 12.80
N SER A 115 23.96 16.23 13.94
CA SER A 115 24.78 17.27 14.58
C SER A 115 26.13 17.51 13.90
N GLY A 116 26.48 16.71 12.89
CA GLY A 116 27.75 16.80 12.17
C GLY A 116 28.88 15.97 12.77
N ASN A 117 28.60 15.14 13.79
CA ASN A 117 29.59 14.22 14.34
C ASN A 117 29.65 12.94 13.51
N THR A 118 30.50 12.97 12.48
CA THR A 118 30.66 11.89 11.50
C THR A 118 31.45 10.69 12.02
N ASN A 119 32.02 10.75 13.22
CA ASN A 119 32.78 9.63 13.80
C ASN A 119 31.90 8.39 14.03
N ASN A 120 30.57 8.55 14.04
CA ASN A 120 29.59 7.49 14.21
C ASN A 120 28.94 6.97 12.91
N ILE A 121 29.39 7.39 11.71
CA ILE A 121 28.79 6.93 10.43
C ILE A 121 28.86 5.40 10.27
N TYR A 122 29.83 4.74 10.92
CA TYR A 122 30.01 3.28 10.90
C TYR A 122 29.35 2.55 12.06
N SER A 123 28.70 3.26 12.99
CA SER A 123 27.92 2.60 14.04
C SER A 123 26.62 2.05 13.46
N GLU A 124 26.25 0.82 13.84
CA GLU A 124 25.03 0.14 13.38
C GLU A 124 23.80 0.88 13.90
N LEU A 125 23.34 1.88 13.15
CA LEU A 125 22.04 2.50 13.31
C LEU A 125 21.00 1.52 12.73
N LEU A 126 20.17 0.96 13.59
CA LEU A 126 19.06 0.10 13.21
C LEU A 126 17.84 0.97 12.90
N TYR A 127 17.26 0.74 11.73
CA TYR A 127 16.04 1.42 11.29
C TYR A 127 15.20 0.49 10.42
N SER A 128 13.91 0.78 10.40
CA SER A 128 12.98 0.24 9.42
C SER A 128 12.76 1.24 8.30
N PHE A 129 12.63 0.77 7.06
CA PHE A 129 12.36 1.62 5.91
C PHE A 129 11.25 1.02 5.07
N ILE A 130 10.23 1.82 4.80
CA ILE A 130 9.17 1.50 3.84
C ILE A 130 8.96 2.66 2.89
N GLU A 131 8.74 2.34 1.63
CA GLU A 131 8.38 3.30 0.60
C GLU A 131 7.32 2.72 -0.31
N LYS A 132 6.78 3.60 -1.16
CA LYS A 132 5.83 3.22 -2.19
C LYS A 132 6.46 2.17 -3.12
N THR A 133 5.74 1.07 -3.33
CA THR A 133 6.06 0.01 -4.28
C THR A 133 4.88 -0.24 -5.21
N ASN A 134 5.17 -0.66 -6.44
CA ASN A 134 4.13 -1.02 -7.39
C ASN A 134 3.33 -2.24 -6.86
N LEU A 135 2.00 -2.16 -6.86
CA LEU A 135 1.16 -3.26 -6.36
C LEU A 135 1.37 -4.57 -7.13
N GLU A 136 1.48 -4.52 -8.46
CA GLU A 136 1.66 -5.71 -9.29
C GLU A 136 2.95 -6.43 -8.92
N GLU A 137 4.05 -5.70 -8.78
CA GLU A 137 5.34 -6.23 -8.33
C GLU A 137 5.24 -6.78 -6.90
N PHE A 138 4.58 -6.04 -6.01
CA PHE A 138 4.39 -6.43 -4.61
C PHE A 138 3.66 -7.76 -4.47
N VAL A 139 2.59 -7.99 -5.26
CA VAL A 139 1.83 -9.24 -5.17
C VAL A 139 2.47 -10.41 -5.91
N LYS A 140 3.25 -10.11 -6.96
CA LYS A 140 3.87 -11.13 -7.83
C LYS A 140 4.95 -11.94 -7.11
N ASP A 141 5.64 -11.37 -6.12
CA ASP A 141 6.57 -12.10 -5.26
C ASP A 141 5.85 -12.90 -4.17
N THR A 142 5.18 -13.98 -4.59
CA THR A 142 4.40 -14.83 -3.69
C THR A 142 5.23 -15.51 -2.60
N LYS A 143 6.56 -15.58 -2.74
CA LYS A 143 7.45 -16.15 -1.71
C LYS A 143 7.64 -15.19 -0.54
N ASN A 144 7.69 -13.88 -0.79
CA ASN A 144 7.96 -12.87 0.22
C ASN A 144 6.74 -12.04 0.62
N ILE A 145 5.65 -12.08 -0.15
CA ILE A 145 4.46 -11.22 0.07
C ILE A 145 3.94 -11.26 1.51
N HIS A 146 3.93 -12.42 2.16
CA HIS A 146 3.50 -12.54 3.56
C HIS A 146 4.42 -11.79 4.51
N LYS A 147 5.74 -11.97 4.35
CA LYS A 147 6.73 -11.28 5.18
C LYS A 147 6.65 -9.76 4.98
N GLU A 148 6.57 -9.31 3.73
CA GLU A 148 6.47 -7.90 3.39
C GLU A 148 5.16 -7.26 3.86
N PHE A 149 4.04 -7.98 3.73
CA PHE A 149 2.74 -7.57 4.26
C PHE A 149 2.81 -7.32 5.76
N MET A 150 3.30 -8.31 6.53
CA MET A 150 3.39 -8.20 7.99
C MET A 150 4.39 -7.13 8.43
N TYR A 151 5.53 -7.00 7.74
CA TYR A 151 6.52 -5.96 8.02
C TYR A 151 5.94 -4.56 7.84
N ARG A 152 5.28 -4.29 6.71
CA ARG A 152 4.65 -3.00 6.44
C ARG A 152 3.48 -2.75 7.39
N PHE A 153 2.70 -3.77 7.70
CA PHE A 153 1.55 -3.67 8.61
C PHE A 153 1.97 -3.27 10.04
N ASP A 154 2.91 -4.02 10.63
CA ASP A 154 3.46 -3.72 11.97
C ASP A 154 4.01 -2.29 12.05
N LEU A 155 4.73 -1.86 11.00
CA LEU A 155 5.28 -0.53 10.96
C LEU A 155 4.19 0.56 10.87
N LEU A 156 3.15 0.37 10.06
CA LEU A 156 2.03 1.31 9.97
C LEU A 156 1.21 1.37 11.27
N GLU A 157 1.07 0.24 11.97
CA GLU A 157 0.42 0.18 13.29
C GLU A 157 1.19 1.02 14.33
N LYS A 158 2.53 0.92 14.35
CA LYS A 158 3.42 1.76 15.18
C LYS A 158 3.31 3.25 14.85
N LEU A 159 2.85 3.60 13.65
CA LEU A 159 2.57 4.97 13.23
C LEU A 159 1.14 5.41 13.56
N HIS A 160 0.37 4.59 14.28
CA HIS A 160 -1.05 4.78 14.58
C HIS A 160 -1.94 4.86 13.34
N ILE A 161 -1.59 4.13 12.27
CA ILE A 161 -2.37 4.07 11.03
C ILE A 161 -3.11 2.73 11.01
N ASN A 162 -4.38 2.75 11.38
CA ASN A 162 -5.22 1.56 11.34
C ASN A 162 -5.92 1.43 9.97
N LEU A 163 -5.54 0.40 9.22
CA LEU A 163 -6.11 0.09 7.91
C LEU A 163 -7.02 -1.16 7.91
N LEU A 164 -7.10 -1.87 9.03
CA LEU A 164 -7.80 -3.14 9.12
C LEU A 164 -9.32 -2.93 9.24
N GLU A 165 -10.05 -3.64 8.40
CA GLU A 165 -11.51 -3.74 8.49
C GLU A 165 -11.94 -5.04 9.19
N HIS A 166 -11.04 -6.01 9.24
CA HIS A 166 -11.18 -7.33 9.85
C HIS A 166 -9.94 -7.63 10.71
N ASP A 167 -9.99 -8.66 11.53
CA ASP A 167 -8.80 -9.11 12.26
C ASP A 167 -7.68 -9.57 11.31
N ILE A 168 -6.44 -9.59 11.82
CA ILE A 168 -5.27 -9.97 11.02
C ILE A 168 -5.39 -11.41 10.49
N SER A 169 -6.00 -12.32 11.26
CA SER A 169 -6.25 -13.70 10.87
C SER A 169 -7.06 -13.82 9.57
N PHE A 170 -8.07 -12.97 9.38
CA PHE A 170 -8.80 -12.91 8.11
C PHE A 170 -7.87 -12.61 6.92
N TYR A 171 -6.94 -11.67 7.08
CA TYR A 171 -6.02 -11.30 6.00
C TYR A 171 -4.97 -12.38 5.76
N GLU A 172 -4.49 -13.06 6.80
CA GLU A 172 -3.56 -14.20 6.69
C GLU A 172 -4.20 -15.38 5.94
N GLU A 173 -5.45 -15.73 6.26
CA GLU A 173 -6.21 -16.76 5.52
C GLU A 173 -6.45 -16.36 4.06
N ALA A 174 -6.90 -15.12 3.82
CA ALA A 174 -7.10 -14.60 2.47
C ALA A 174 -5.80 -14.59 1.64
N LEU A 175 -4.67 -14.28 2.28
CA LEU A 175 -3.36 -14.24 1.63
C LEU A 175 -2.87 -15.64 1.30
N SER A 176 -3.05 -16.60 2.21
CA SER A 176 -2.76 -18.01 1.98
C SER A 176 -3.58 -18.57 0.81
N TYR A 177 -4.87 -18.21 0.73
CA TYR A 177 -5.72 -18.59 -0.39
C TYR A 177 -5.24 -17.98 -1.71
N TYR A 178 -4.85 -16.70 -1.70
CA TYR A 178 -4.27 -16.03 -2.86
C TYR A 178 -3.02 -16.75 -3.38
N ILE A 179 -2.05 -17.04 -2.50
CA ILE A 179 -0.79 -17.70 -2.89
C ILE A 179 -1.06 -19.06 -3.56
N ASN A 180 -2.05 -19.80 -3.06
CA ASN A 180 -2.36 -21.14 -3.56
C ASN A 180 -3.26 -21.16 -4.81
N ASN A 181 -4.13 -20.16 -4.97
CA ASN A 181 -5.18 -20.19 -5.99
C ASN A 181 -5.09 -19.07 -7.01
N ASN A 182 -4.21 -18.08 -6.81
CA ASN A 182 -4.08 -16.86 -7.59
C ASN A 182 -5.42 -16.10 -7.71
N ILE A 183 -6.20 -16.12 -6.61
CA ILE A 183 -7.47 -15.42 -6.46
C ILE A 183 -7.34 -14.49 -5.26
N LEU A 184 -7.47 -13.18 -5.50
CA LEU A 184 -7.23 -12.16 -4.49
C LEU A 184 -8.55 -11.60 -3.98
N CYS A 185 -8.86 -11.83 -2.70
CA CYS A 185 -10.05 -11.25 -2.05
C CYS A 185 -10.01 -9.73 -2.14
N SER A 186 -11.14 -9.07 -2.41
CA SER A 186 -11.18 -7.62 -2.58
C SER A 186 -10.74 -6.86 -1.33
N ASN A 187 -11.08 -7.34 -0.13
CA ASN A 187 -10.63 -6.75 1.13
C ASN A 187 -9.10 -6.79 1.26
N LEU A 188 -8.48 -7.95 0.97
CA LEU A 188 -7.03 -8.09 0.94
C LEU A 188 -6.41 -7.22 -0.16
N ALA A 189 -6.95 -7.27 -1.39
CA ALA A 189 -6.46 -6.48 -2.51
C ALA A 189 -6.44 -4.97 -2.21
N HIS A 190 -7.49 -4.47 -1.55
CA HIS A 190 -7.57 -3.07 -1.15
C HIS A 190 -6.53 -2.72 -0.08
N LEU A 191 -6.35 -3.59 0.92
CA LEU A 191 -5.33 -3.40 1.95
C LEU A 191 -3.92 -3.42 1.35
N LEU A 192 -3.62 -4.43 0.52
CA LEU A 192 -2.36 -4.54 -0.22
C LEU A 192 -2.10 -3.31 -1.09
N TYR A 193 -3.12 -2.81 -1.80
CA TYR A 193 -3.02 -1.58 -2.57
C TYR A 193 -2.62 -0.39 -1.70
N LYS A 194 -3.30 -0.19 -0.55
CA LYS A 194 -3.00 0.93 0.35
C LYS A 194 -1.56 0.89 0.88
N ILE A 195 -1.08 -0.28 1.31
CA ILE A 195 0.26 -0.41 1.92
C ILE A 195 1.40 -0.46 0.89
N ALA A 196 1.13 -0.91 -0.34
CA ALA A 196 2.12 -0.92 -1.40
C ALA A 196 2.21 0.47 -2.05
N GLU A 197 1.08 1.02 -2.49
CA GLU A 197 1.03 2.27 -3.26
C GLU A 197 1.02 3.53 -2.37
N PHE A 198 0.95 3.36 -1.05
CA PHE A 198 0.80 4.44 -0.05
C PHE A 198 -0.42 5.34 -0.33
N ASP A 199 -1.52 4.73 -0.80
CA ASP A 199 -2.78 5.42 -1.11
C ASP A 199 -3.80 5.26 0.03
N PHE A 200 -3.55 5.94 1.14
CA PHE A 200 -4.42 5.87 2.32
C PHE A 200 -5.70 6.71 2.18
N LYS A 201 -5.77 7.60 1.18
CA LYS A 201 -6.87 8.56 0.98
C LYS A 201 -7.98 8.04 0.08
N SER A 202 -7.62 7.26 -0.94
CA SER A 202 -8.62 6.80 -1.90
C SER A 202 -9.65 5.89 -1.25
N ASN A 203 -10.91 6.09 -1.61
CA ASN A 203 -11.99 5.21 -1.18
C ASN A 203 -11.96 3.87 -1.93
N LYS A 204 -12.75 2.90 -1.44
CA LYS A 204 -12.83 1.54 -2.00
C LYS A 204 -13.17 1.50 -3.49
N THR A 205 -14.03 2.40 -3.96
CA THR A 205 -14.45 2.42 -5.38
C THR A 205 -13.31 2.86 -6.29
N VAL A 206 -12.58 3.90 -5.90
CA VAL A 206 -11.40 4.39 -6.64
C VAL A 206 -10.32 3.32 -6.64
N ILE A 207 -10.00 2.75 -5.48
CA ILE A 207 -9.01 1.68 -5.34
C ILE A 207 -9.40 0.47 -6.20
N GLY A 208 -10.64 0.01 -6.15
CA GLY A 208 -11.10 -1.14 -6.94
C GLY A 208 -10.97 -0.94 -8.44
N ARG A 209 -11.22 0.28 -8.95
CA ARG A 209 -10.96 0.61 -10.37
C ARG A 209 -9.48 0.54 -10.73
N LYS A 210 -8.61 1.06 -9.86
CA LYS A 210 -7.15 1.00 -10.07
C LYS A 210 -6.64 -0.44 -10.05
N ILE A 211 -7.06 -1.25 -9.07
CA ILE A 211 -6.73 -2.68 -8.99
C ILE A 211 -7.20 -3.42 -10.25
N SER A 212 -8.43 -3.18 -10.68
CA SER A 212 -8.98 -3.79 -11.89
C SER A 212 -8.18 -3.42 -13.14
N SER A 213 -7.73 -2.17 -13.24
CA SER A 213 -6.85 -1.72 -14.31
C SER A 213 -5.47 -2.35 -14.26
N ILE A 214 -4.90 -2.57 -13.07
CA ILE A 214 -3.58 -3.17 -12.88
C ILE A 214 -3.62 -4.64 -13.30
N PHE A 215 -4.59 -5.41 -12.80
CA PHE A 215 -4.66 -6.85 -13.07
C PHE A 215 -5.47 -7.23 -14.31
N GLY A 216 -6.03 -6.26 -15.01
CA GLY A 216 -6.86 -6.50 -16.20
C GLY A 216 -8.11 -7.36 -15.92
N THR A 217 -8.62 -7.35 -14.69
CA THR A 217 -9.77 -8.19 -14.27
C THR A 217 -10.69 -7.44 -13.31
N SER A 218 -12.00 -7.58 -13.48
CA SER A 218 -12.99 -6.99 -12.58
C SER A 218 -13.27 -7.91 -11.40
N SER A 219 -13.65 -7.34 -10.25
CA SER A 219 -14.06 -8.17 -9.10
C SER A 219 -15.32 -8.98 -9.40
N LYS A 220 -15.35 -10.26 -9.06
CA LYS A 220 -16.48 -11.19 -9.18
C LYS A 220 -16.95 -11.63 -7.80
N GLU A 221 -18.20 -12.07 -7.69
CA GLU A 221 -18.71 -12.65 -6.45
C GLU A 221 -18.28 -14.11 -6.30
N MET A 222 -17.87 -14.48 -5.09
CA MET A 222 -17.51 -15.83 -4.70
C MET A 222 -18.04 -16.10 -3.30
N ASN A 223 -18.57 -17.30 -3.06
CA ASN A 223 -19.01 -17.67 -1.72
C ASN A 223 -17.78 -17.75 -0.79
N ILE A 224 -17.86 -17.08 0.36
CA ILE A 224 -16.76 -16.94 1.31
C ILE A 224 -16.21 -18.29 1.80
N ASN A 225 -17.05 -19.34 1.84
CA ASN A 225 -16.64 -20.68 2.28
C ASN A 225 -15.63 -21.34 1.32
N HIS A 226 -15.46 -20.85 0.10
CA HIS A 226 -14.40 -21.33 -0.80
C HIS A 226 -13.00 -20.90 -0.35
N ILE A 227 -12.91 -19.84 0.45
CA ILE A 227 -11.66 -19.20 0.85
C ILE A 227 -11.33 -19.55 2.29
N PHE A 228 -12.33 -19.51 3.16
CA PHE A 228 -12.16 -19.64 4.60
C PHE A 228 -12.83 -20.94 5.07
N SER A 229 -12.03 -21.88 5.56
CA SER A 229 -12.44 -23.28 5.72
C SER A 229 -13.08 -23.59 7.08
N TYR A 230 -12.67 -22.94 8.18
CA TYR A 230 -13.12 -23.35 9.53
C TYR A 230 -13.47 -22.22 10.51
N GLN A 231 -13.01 -20.98 10.33
CA GLN A 231 -13.14 -19.92 11.34
C GLN A 231 -14.08 -18.76 10.96
N VAL A 232 -14.76 -18.85 9.81
CA VAL A 232 -15.78 -17.86 9.44
C VAL A 232 -16.85 -17.84 10.51
N ARG A 233 -16.94 -16.73 11.28
CA ARG A 233 -18.01 -16.52 12.26
C ARG A 233 -19.34 -16.93 11.62
N VAL A 234 -20.19 -17.66 12.33
CA VAL A 234 -21.40 -18.30 11.76
C VAL A 234 -22.26 -17.34 10.92
N HIS A 235 -22.30 -16.05 11.26
CA HIS A 235 -23.03 -15.01 10.53
C HIS A 235 -22.39 -14.53 9.21
N LEU A 236 -21.16 -14.93 8.91
CA LEU A 236 -20.47 -14.70 7.65
C LEU A 236 -20.59 -15.92 6.72
N LYS A 237 -20.83 -17.13 7.27
CA LYS A 237 -21.13 -18.33 6.47
C LYS A 237 -22.38 -18.04 5.63
N SER A 238 -22.32 -18.27 4.31
CA SER A 238 -23.33 -17.93 3.28
C SER A 238 -23.24 -16.55 2.61
N LYS A 239 -22.27 -15.68 2.98
CA LYS A 239 -22.06 -14.42 2.26
C LYS A 239 -21.19 -14.61 1.02
N ASN A 240 -21.54 -13.89 -0.04
CA ASN A 240 -20.65 -13.67 -1.16
C ASN A 240 -19.66 -12.56 -0.80
N ILE A 241 -18.40 -12.77 -1.16
CA ILE A 241 -17.35 -11.76 -1.13
C ILE A 241 -16.91 -11.46 -2.56
N LYS A 242 -16.36 -10.27 -2.75
CA LYS A 242 -15.76 -9.90 -4.03
C LYS A 242 -14.33 -10.40 -4.10
N VAL A 243 -13.95 -10.97 -5.24
CA VAL A 243 -12.61 -11.50 -5.50
C VAL A 243 -12.13 -11.08 -6.89
N TYR A 244 -10.82 -10.92 -7.05
CA TYR A 244 -10.16 -10.76 -8.34
C TYR A 244 -9.54 -12.09 -8.73
N ASP A 245 -10.04 -12.70 -9.80
CA ASP A 245 -9.45 -13.91 -10.35
C ASP A 245 -8.30 -13.51 -11.27
N LEU A 246 -7.07 -13.64 -10.77
CA LEU A 246 -5.86 -13.23 -11.48
C LEU A 246 -5.39 -14.31 -12.48
N LYS A 247 -6.04 -15.47 -12.53
CA LYS A 247 -5.85 -16.46 -13.61
C LYS A 247 -6.61 -16.07 -14.88
N PHE A 248 -7.62 -15.23 -14.74
CA PHE A 248 -8.51 -14.85 -15.83
C PHE A 248 -8.17 -13.46 -16.37
N ASP A 249 -7.62 -13.41 -17.58
CA ASP A 249 -7.43 -12.16 -18.32
C ASP A 249 -8.77 -11.69 -18.89
N GLN A 250 -9.49 -10.88 -18.11
CA GLN A 250 -10.78 -10.31 -18.52
C GLN A 250 -10.62 -9.39 -19.73
N LYS A 251 -9.52 -8.67 -19.85
CA LYS A 251 -9.29 -7.77 -20.99
C LYS A 251 -9.15 -8.55 -22.29
N ALA A 252 -8.36 -9.63 -22.29
CA ALA A 252 -8.26 -10.52 -23.44
C ALA A 252 -9.61 -11.17 -23.76
N TYR A 253 -10.34 -11.62 -22.73
CA TYR A 253 -11.68 -12.19 -22.90
C TYR A 253 -12.67 -11.19 -23.52
N ASP A 254 -12.69 -9.94 -23.05
CA ASP A 254 -13.61 -8.90 -23.54
C ASP A 254 -13.30 -8.52 -24.99
N ILE A 255 -12.00 -8.42 -25.35
CA ILE A 255 -11.57 -8.22 -26.73
C ILE A 255 -12.02 -9.39 -27.61
N LYS A 256 -11.79 -10.62 -27.16
CA LYS A 256 -12.23 -11.85 -27.83
C LYS A 256 -13.76 -11.84 -28.03
N MET A 257 -14.53 -11.44 -27.02
CA MET A 257 -15.98 -11.32 -27.11
C MET A 257 -16.45 -10.23 -28.10
N ASP A 258 -15.77 -9.08 -28.16
CA ASP A 258 -16.10 -8.02 -29.13
C ASP A 258 -15.83 -8.48 -30.57
N ILE A 259 -14.70 -9.17 -30.81
CA ILE A 259 -14.39 -9.76 -32.11
C ILE A 259 -15.42 -10.83 -32.46
N ALA A 260 -15.76 -11.73 -31.53
CA ALA A 260 -16.79 -12.75 -31.75
C ALA A 260 -18.14 -12.13 -32.11
N LYS A 261 -18.54 -11.04 -31.43
CA LYS A 261 -19.77 -10.32 -31.75
C LYS A 261 -19.76 -9.78 -33.17
N LYS A 262 -18.66 -9.16 -33.60
CA LYS A 262 -18.50 -8.66 -34.98
C LYS A 262 -18.56 -9.79 -35.99
N LEU A 263 -17.92 -10.93 -35.73
CA LEU A 263 -17.96 -12.11 -36.58
C LEU A 263 -19.37 -12.68 -36.73
N ILE A 264 -20.13 -12.77 -35.64
CA ILE A 264 -21.54 -13.20 -35.65
C ILE A 264 -22.40 -12.22 -36.47
N MET A 265 -22.16 -10.92 -36.36
CA MET A 265 -22.90 -9.89 -37.10
C MET A 265 -22.57 -9.81 -38.59
N LEU A 266 -21.44 -10.37 -39.03
CA LEU A 266 -21.11 -10.46 -40.46
C LEU A 266 -22.01 -11.46 -41.21
N ASP A 267 -22.69 -12.36 -40.48
CA ASP A 267 -23.62 -13.38 -41.01
C ASP A 267 -23.04 -14.15 -42.22
N PHE A 268 -21.75 -14.47 -42.14
CA PHE A 268 -21.06 -15.17 -43.21
C PHE A 268 -21.45 -16.64 -43.20
N LYS A 269 -21.96 -17.15 -44.32
CA LYS A 269 -22.59 -18.48 -44.45
C LYS A 269 -21.72 -19.64 -43.92
N ASP A 270 -20.40 -19.51 -44.03
CA ASP A 270 -19.43 -20.52 -43.61
C ASP A 270 -18.96 -20.38 -42.16
N LEU A 271 -19.39 -19.35 -41.43
CA LEU A 271 -18.90 -18.98 -40.10
C LEU A 271 -19.97 -19.30 -39.04
N ASN A 272 -20.00 -20.56 -38.59
CA ASN A 272 -20.92 -21.00 -37.52
C ASN A 272 -20.34 -20.79 -36.11
N ASN A 273 -21.18 -20.91 -35.08
CA ASN A 273 -20.79 -20.70 -33.68
C ASN A 273 -19.60 -21.59 -33.24
N GLU A 274 -19.51 -22.83 -33.73
CA GLU A 274 -18.37 -23.71 -33.44
C GLU A 274 -17.06 -23.21 -34.05
N LYS A 275 -17.08 -22.76 -35.31
CA LYS A 275 -15.90 -22.19 -35.97
C LYS A 275 -15.47 -20.90 -35.30
N ILE A 276 -16.40 -20.02 -34.93
CA ILE A 276 -16.11 -18.79 -34.20
C ILE A 276 -15.48 -19.09 -32.84
N SER A 277 -16.06 -20.05 -32.09
CA SER A 277 -15.53 -20.51 -30.80
C SER A 277 -14.08 -21.01 -30.92
N LYS A 278 -13.77 -21.79 -31.96
CA LYS A 278 -12.40 -22.27 -32.22
C LYS A 278 -11.45 -21.15 -32.64
N LEU A 279 -11.85 -20.26 -33.55
CA LEU A 279 -11.03 -19.15 -34.06
C LEU A 279 -10.62 -18.16 -32.97
N ILE A 280 -11.54 -17.86 -32.07
CA ILE A 280 -11.36 -16.85 -31.01
C ILE A 280 -10.85 -17.52 -29.71
N GLU A 281 -10.88 -18.85 -29.65
CA GLU A 281 -10.56 -19.67 -28.46
C GLU A 281 -11.41 -19.29 -27.25
N LEU A 282 -12.72 -19.21 -27.47
CA LEU A 282 -13.72 -18.99 -26.41
C LEU A 282 -14.61 -20.22 -26.24
N PRO A 283 -15.13 -20.49 -25.04
CA PRO A 283 -16.07 -21.58 -24.83
C PRO A 283 -17.28 -21.48 -25.77
N TYR A 284 -17.67 -22.58 -26.40
CA TYR A 284 -18.82 -22.62 -27.31
C TYR A 284 -20.08 -22.01 -26.69
N LYS A 285 -20.31 -22.29 -25.40
CA LYS A 285 -21.45 -21.77 -24.64
C LYS A 285 -21.50 -20.24 -24.62
N ASP A 286 -20.36 -19.57 -24.56
CA ASP A 286 -20.29 -18.11 -24.55
C ASP A 286 -20.66 -17.54 -25.92
N ILE A 287 -20.18 -18.19 -27.00
CA ILE A 287 -20.52 -17.82 -28.38
C ILE A 287 -22.00 -18.07 -28.67
N ASP A 288 -22.54 -19.22 -28.24
CA ASP A 288 -23.95 -19.56 -28.41
C ASP A 288 -24.87 -18.57 -27.69
N ASN A 289 -24.53 -18.19 -26.45
CA ASN A 289 -25.25 -17.15 -25.72
C ASN A 289 -25.17 -15.78 -26.40
N LEU A 290 -24.02 -15.43 -26.97
CA LEU A 290 -23.84 -14.19 -27.72
C LEU A 290 -24.69 -14.18 -29.00
N TYR A 291 -24.69 -15.27 -29.75
CA TYR A 291 -25.53 -15.45 -30.95
C TYR A 291 -27.01 -15.24 -30.64
N LYS A 292 -27.51 -15.89 -29.57
CA LYS A 292 -28.89 -15.75 -29.10
C LYS A 292 -29.23 -14.29 -28.79
N LYS A 293 -28.33 -13.55 -28.13
CA LYS A 293 -28.53 -12.11 -27.84
C LYS A 293 -28.57 -11.24 -29.09
N VAL A 294 -27.80 -11.57 -30.12
CA VAL A 294 -27.75 -10.80 -31.37
C VAL A 294 -29.00 -11.04 -32.22
N TYR A 295 -29.45 -12.30 -32.35
CA TYR A 295 -30.47 -12.68 -33.34
C TYR A 295 -31.82 -13.14 -32.78
N LEU A 296 -31.90 -13.58 -31.52
CA LEU A 296 -33.11 -14.23 -30.99
C LEU A 296 -33.89 -13.42 -29.95
N ARG A 297 -33.44 -12.20 -29.60
CA ARG A 297 -34.04 -11.25 -28.64
C ARG A 297 -34.86 -11.87 -27.51
#